data_AF-A0AAD7F3Y4-F1
#
_entry.id   AF-A0AAD7F3Y4-F1
#
_cell.length_a   1.000
_cell.length_b   1.000
_cell.length_c   1.000
_cell.angle_alpha   90.00
_cell.angle_beta   90.00
_cell.angle_gamma   90.00
#
_symmetry.space_group_name_H-M   'P 1'
#
loop_
_entity.id
_entity.type
_entity.pdbx_description
1 polymer ?
#
loop_
_entity_poly.entity_id
_entity_poly.type
_entity_poly.pdbx_seq_one_letter_code
_entity_poly.pdbx_strand_id
1 'polypeptide(L)'
;MAIARDEVMSTPELLEHTLAHLPMRDLLTIAPLVSKNWLAITLSPALQRALFFEPDLTGTHPVENPLLVEMFPPFFLLPSGDWPPPWLWPGNASRFKEMPWITAPDAFKREDASWRRMLVTQPPTRTMVVTQTTHGRTGDFEQRAVLKDLSLRMGVLYDIAMPFVDGGASFSLRRHHDLDRGNDLSLVVWESVSCLGKPEPLLGELFASEGFKSVELKFEERVRRV
;
A
#
# COMPACT_ATOMS: atom_id res chain seq x y z
N MET A 1 -39.13 -30.08 0.39
CA MET A 1 -38.09 -30.43 -0.59
C MET A 1 -37.24 -29.19 -0.77
N ALA A 2 -36.00 -29.20 -0.29
CA ALA A 2 -35.07 -28.13 -0.61
C ALA A 2 -34.80 -28.21 -2.11
N ILE A 3 -34.94 -27.09 -2.82
CA ILE A 3 -34.60 -27.03 -4.24
C ILE A 3 -33.07 -27.09 -4.31
N ALA A 4 -32.46 -27.72 -5.31
CA ALA A 4 -31.00 -27.88 -5.41
C ALA A 4 -30.21 -26.58 -5.16
N ARG A 5 -30.79 -25.41 -5.48
CA ARG A 5 -30.26 -24.09 -5.15
C ARG A 5 -30.06 -23.86 -3.64
N ASP A 6 -31.03 -24.24 -2.82
CA ASP A 6 -31.00 -24.04 -1.37
C ASP A 6 -29.97 -24.96 -0.73
N GLU A 7 -29.76 -26.16 -1.28
CA GLU A 7 -28.74 -27.11 -0.83
C GLU A 7 -27.33 -26.58 -1.13
N VAL A 8 -27.10 -26.02 -2.33
CA VAL A 8 -25.83 -25.38 -2.68
C VAL A 8 -25.52 -24.20 -1.75
N MET A 9 -26.52 -23.36 -1.46
CA MET A 9 -26.37 -22.19 -0.58
C MET A 9 -26.20 -22.55 0.90
N SER A 10 -26.56 -23.78 1.27
CA SER A 10 -26.41 -24.30 2.63
C SER A 10 -25.10 -25.06 2.84
N THR A 11 -24.37 -25.36 1.76
CA THR A 11 -23.07 -26.06 1.81
C THR A 11 -21.94 -25.03 1.85
N PRO A 12 -21.19 -24.91 2.97
CA PRO A 12 -20.15 -23.88 3.15
C PRO A 12 -19.10 -23.82 2.03
N GLU A 13 -18.63 -24.96 1.56
CA GLU A 13 -17.57 -25.09 0.57
C GLU A 13 -18.03 -24.62 -0.82
N LEU A 14 -19.27 -24.97 -1.20
CA LEU A 14 -19.85 -24.53 -2.46
C LEU A 14 -20.18 -23.04 -2.45
N LEU A 15 -20.67 -22.53 -1.30
CA LEU A 15 -20.93 -21.12 -1.11
C LEU A 15 -19.61 -20.32 -1.16
N GLU A 16 -18.56 -20.77 -0.47
CA GLU A 16 -17.23 -20.15 -0.52
C GLU A 16 -16.70 -20.08 -1.95
N HIS A 17 -16.76 -21.19 -2.68
CA HIS A 17 -16.33 -21.23 -4.08
C HIS A 17 -17.14 -20.29 -4.96
N THR A 18 -18.46 -20.18 -4.73
CA THR A 18 -19.32 -19.25 -5.49
C THR A 18 -18.96 -17.80 -5.18
N LEU A 19 -18.77 -17.47 -3.90
CA LEU A 19 -18.38 -16.14 -3.45
C LEU A 19 -17.00 -15.74 -3.98
N ALA A 20 -16.05 -16.67 -4.09
CA ALA A 20 -14.72 -16.40 -4.63
C ALA A 20 -14.72 -15.87 -6.07
N HIS A 21 -15.81 -16.06 -6.83
CA HIS A 21 -15.96 -15.54 -8.19
C HIS A 21 -16.60 -14.14 -8.25
N LEU A 22 -17.02 -13.58 -7.12
CA LEU A 22 -17.59 -12.24 -7.06
C LEU A 22 -16.49 -11.16 -7.08
N PRO A 23 -16.80 -9.95 -7.60
CA PRO A 23 -15.89 -8.82 -7.46
C PRO A 23 -15.55 -8.53 -6.00
N MET A 24 -14.29 -8.17 -5.74
CA MET A 24 -13.79 -7.87 -4.39
C MET A 24 -14.64 -6.85 -3.64
N ARG A 25 -15.13 -5.81 -4.34
CA ARG A 25 -16.01 -4.79 -3.76
C ARG A 25 -17.33 -5.37 -3.24
N ASP A 26 -17.93 -6.28 -4.00
CA ASP A 26 -19.21 -6.90 -3.64
C ASP A 26 -19.04 -7.85 -2.46
N LEU A 27 -17.90 -8.55 -2.40
CA LEU A 27 -17.53 -9.38 -1.25
C LEU A 27 -17.37 -8.58 0.05
N LEU A 28 -16.90 -7.34 -0.04
CA LEU A 28 -16.68 -6.48 1.13
C LEU A 28 -17.95 -5.77 1.58
N THR A 29 -18.86 -5.47 0.67
CA THR A 29 -19.98 -4.55 0.92
C THR A 29 -21.34 -5.20 0.86
N ILE A 30 -21.56 -6.15 -0.05
CA ILE A 30 -22.88 -6.76 -0.29
C ILE A 30 -22.97 -8.13 0.37
N ALA A 31 -21.99 -9.02 0.12
CA ALA A 31 -22.03 -10.40 0.59
C ALA A 31 -22.25 -10.53 2.12
N PRO A 32 -21.59 -9.74 2.99
CA PRO A 32 -21.76 -9.83 4.44
C PRO A 32 -23.16 -9.41 4.92
N LEU A 33 -23.91 -8.65 4.11
CA LEU A 33 -25.23 -8.13 4.45
C LEU A 33 -26.36 -9.08 4.03
N VAL A 34 -26.10 -10.08 3.20
CA VAL A 34 -27.12 -11.02 2.70
C VAL A 34 -27.64 -11.91 3.82
N SER A 35 -26.75 -12.51 4.60
CA SER A 35 -27.10 -13.37 5.74
C SER A 35 -25.94 -13.55 6.70
N LYS A 36 -26.22 -14.03 7.92
CA LYS A 36 -25.18 -14.40 8.89
C LYS A 36 -24.28 -15.53 8.38
N ASN A 37 -24.82 -16.46 7.58
CA ASN A 37 -24.04 -17.53 6.98
C ASN A 37 -23.05 -16.97 5.97
N TRP A 38 -23.50 -16.08 5.08
CA TRP A 38 -22.62 -15.42 4.11
C TRP A 38 -21.52 -14.60 4.79
N LEU A 39 -21.87 -13.82 5.82
CA LEU A 39 -20.89 -13.12 6.64
C LEU A 39 -19.84 -14.10 7.22
N ALA A 40 -20.26 -15.22 7.80
CA ALA A 40 -19.33 -16.21 8.34
C ALA A 40 -18.41 -16.79 7.25
N ILE A 41 -18.93 -17.08 6.06
CA ILE A 41 -18.11 -17.57 4.94
C ILE A 41 -17.13 -16.51 4.44
N THR A 42 -17.51 -15.22 4.37
CA THR A 42 -16.56 -14.16 3.96
C THR A 42 -15.34 -14.06 4.87
N LEU A 43 -15.43 -14.55 6.11
CA LEU A 43 -14.32 -14.59 7.08
C LEU A 43 -13.47 -15.88 6.97
N SER A 44 -13.74 -16.74 6.00
CA SER A 44 -12.95 -17.95 5.79
C SER A 44 -11.52 -17.63 5.35
N PRO A 45 -10.53 -18.50 5.64
CA PRO A 45 -9.14 -18.25 5.24
C PRO A 45 -8.96 -18.09 3.73
N ALA A 46 -9.72 -18.81 2.90
CA ALA A 46 -9.58 -18.71 1.44
C ALA A 46 -10.05 -17.34 0.94
N LEU A 47 -11.21 -16.86 1.40
CA LEU A 47 -11.71 -15.53 1.02
C LEU A 47 -10.88 -14.41 1.65
N GLN A 48 -10.41 -14.55 2.88
CA GLN A 48 -9.54 -13.54 3.50
C GLN A 48 -8.20 -13.40 2.75
N ARG A 49 -7.64 -14.48 2.20
CA ARG A 49 -6.49 -14.43 1.27
C ARG A 49 -6.86 -13.81 -0.07
N ALA A 50 -8.00 -14.16 -0.64
CA ALA A 50 -8.47 -13.56 -1.89
C ALA A 50 -8.73 -12.05 -1.76
N LEU A 51 -9.16 -11.59 -0.58
CA LEU A 51 -9.38 -10.19 -0.22
C LEU A 51 -8.11 -9.47 0.28
N PHE A 52 -6.95 -10.15 0.26
CA PHE A 52 -5.66 -9.61 0.70
C PHE A 52 -5.64 -9.21 2.19
N PHE A 53 -6.51 -9.76 3.05
CA PHE A 53 -6.44 -9.55 4.49
C PHE A 53 -5.45 -10.50 5.18
N GLU A 54 -5.35 -11.71 4.66
CA GLU A 54 -4.45 -12.77 5.13
C GLU A 54 -3.40 -13.10 4.06
N PRO A 55 -2.17 -13.45 4.46
CA PRO A 55 -1.10 -13.72 3.51
C PRO A 55 -1.34 -15.02 2.73
N ASP A 56 -1.21 -14.92 1.40
CA ASP A 56 -1.06 -16.06 0.52
C ASP A 56 0.41 -16.18 0.06
N LEU A 57 1.05 -17.29 0.40
CA LEU A 57 2.45 -17.57 0.07
C LEU A 57 2.62 -18.48 -1.15
N THR A 58 1.52 -18.91 -1.78
CA THR A 58 1.55 -19.90 -2.85
C THR A 58 1.97 -19.34 -4.21
N GLY A 59 1.85 -18.02 -4.39
CA GLY A 59 2.18 -17.34 -5.65
C GLY A 59 3.69 -17.23 -5.90
N THR A 60 4.11 -17.48 -7.14
CA THR A 60 5.50 -17.29 -7.59
C THR A 60 5.80 -15.86 -8.05
N HIS A 61 4.76 -15.11 -8.42
CA HIS A 61 4.86 -13.73 -8.89
C HIS A 61 4.02 -12.80 -8.01
N PRO A 62 4.56 -11.65 -7.59
CA PRO A 62 3.77 -10.66 -6.86
C PRO A 62 2.62 -10.14 -7.70
N VAL A 63 1.40 -10.32 -7.19
CA VAL A 63 0.17 -9.73 -7.71
C VAL A 63 -0.23 -8.56 -6.81
N GLU A 64 -0.55 -7.43 -7.42
CA GLU A 64 -1.05 -6.26 -6.70
C GLU A 64 -2.51 -6.41 -6.33
N ASN A 65 -2.91 -5.83 -5.20
CA ASN A 65 -4.30 -5.84 -4.80
C ASN A 65 -5.12 -4.96 -5.76
N PRO A 66 -6.04 -5.54 -6.56
CA PRO A 66 -6.74 -4.81 -7.62
C PRO A 66 -7.62 -3.68 -7.07
N LEU A 67 -8.19 -3.84 -5.87
CA LEU A 67 -8.98 -2.80 -5.23
C LEU A 67 -8.09 -1.63 -4.79
N LEU A 68 -6.88 -1.90 -4.29
CA LEU A 68 -5.94 -0.84 -3.93
C LEU A 68 -5.40 -0.11 -5.16
N VAL A 69 -5.15 -0.83 -6.26
CA VAL A 69 -4.74 -0.21 -7.53
C VAL A 69 -5.80 0.77 -8.03
N GLU A 70 -7.09 0.39 -7.93
CA GLU A 70 -8.21 1.25 -8.32
C GLU A 70 -8.40 2.44 -7.38
N MET A 71 -8.28 2.24 -6.06
CA MET A 71 -8.53 3.28 -5.07
C MET A 71 -7.33 4.22 -4.88
N PHE A 72 -6.11 3.73 -5.02
CA PHE A 72 -4.87 4.48 -4.82
C PHE A 72 -3.96 4.50 -6.06
N PRO A 73 -4.46 4.90 -7.25
CA PRO A 73 -3.62 4.94 -8.45
C PRO A 73 -2.25 5.62 -8.25
N PRO A 74 -2.11 6.71 -7.48
CA PRO A 74 -0.80 7.34 -7.22
C PRO A 74 0.29 6.40 -6.66
N PHE A 75 -0.08 5.32 -5.95
CA PHE A 75 0.87 4.35 -5.40
C PHE A 75 1.24 3.22 -6.37
N PHE A 76 0.41 2.94 -7.38
CA PHE A 76 0.58 1.77 -8.26
C PHE A 76 0.87 2.13 -9.71
N LEU A 77 0.62 3.39 -10.09
CA LEU A 77 1.01 3.88 -11.40
C LEU A 77 2.54 4.01 -11.43
N LEU A 78 3.19 3.11 -12.15
CA LEU A 78 4.56 3.32 -12.58
C LEU A 78 4.54 4.00 -13.94
N PRO A 79 5.23 5.14 -14.11
CA PRO A 79 5.45 5.67 -15.44
C PRO A 79 6.19 4.62 -16.29
N SER A 80 5.63 4.33 -17.47
CA SER A 80 6.21 3.37 -18.40
C SER A 80 7.50 3.97 -18.99
N GLY A 81 8.67 3.44 -18.62
CA GLY A 81 9.96 3.83 -19.20
C GLY A 81 11.04 4.19 -18.17
N ASP A 82 12.13 4.79 -18.67
CA ASP A 82 13.21 5.35 -17.86
C ASP A 82 12.65 6.33 -16.81
N TRP A 83 13.29 6.34 -15.63
CA TRP A 83 12.85 7.08 -14.44
C TRP A 83 12.53 8.55 -14.79
N PRO A 84 11.24 8.91 -14.92
CA PRO A 84 10.92 10.27 -15.31
C PRO A 84 11.30 11.19 -14.16
N PRO A 85 11.50 12.48 -14.48
CA PRO A 85 11.85 13.42 -13.45
C PRO A 85 10.76 13.50 -12.37
N PRO A 86 11.14 13.81 -11.12
CA PRO A 86 10.24 13.74 -9.96
C PRO A 86 8.95 14.55 -10.03
N TRP A 87 8.94 15.66 -10.78
CA TRP A 87 7.74 16.47 -11.01
C TRP A 87 6.68 15.79 -11.89
N LEU A 88 7.02 14.68 -12.55
CA LEU A 88 6.06 13.85 -13.30
C LEU A 88 5.59 12.62 -12.50
N TRP A 89 6.06 12.43 -11.27
CA TRP A 89 5.67 11.26 -10.48
C TRP A 89 4.20 11.34 -10.07
N PRO A 90 3.50 10.20 -10.03
CA PRO A 90 2.07 10.16 -9.78
C PRO A 90 1.70 10.38 -8.31
N GLY A 91 2.60 10.07 -7.38
CA GLY A 91 2.43 10.32 -5.95
C GLY A 91 2.66 11.78 -5.60
N ASN A 92 1.71 12.68 -5.85
CA ASN A 92 1.85 14.10 -5.45
C ASN A 92 0.52 14.68 -4.98
N ALA A 93 0.57 15.76 -4.21
CA ALA A 93 -0.60 16.37 -3.59
C ALA A 93 -1.72 16.72 -4.58
N SER A 94 -1.39 17.14 -5.80
CA SER A 94 -2.38 17.45 -6.84
C SER A 94 -3.16 16.21 -7.29
N ARG A 95 -2.46 15.08 -7.49
CA ARG A 95 -3.11 13.81 -7.87
C ARG A 95 -4.02 13.28 -6.76
N PHE A 96 -3.63 13.40 -5.49
CA PHE A 96 -4.50 13.02 -4.37
C PHE A 96 -5.76 13.87 -4.29
N LYS A 97 -5.72 15.14 -4.72
CA LYS A 97 -6.91 16.02 -4.78
C LYS A 97 -7.93 15.60 -5.83
N GLU A 98 -7.51 14.85 -6.84
CA GLU A 98 -8.37 14.36 -7.93
C GLU A 98 -9.01 13.01 -7.61
N MET A 99 -8.72 12.42 -6.44
CA MET A 99 -9.16 11.07 -6.12
C MET A 99 -10.67 11.01 -5.81
N PRO A 100 -11.41 9.97 -6.27
CA PRO A 100 -12.86 9.88 -6.10
C PRO A 100 -13.35 9.97 -4.65
N TRP A 101 -12.54 9.50 -3.71
CA TRP A 101 -12.81 9.45 -2.27
C TRP A 101 -12.57 10.78 -1.56
N ILE A 102 -12.07 11.81 -2.24
CA ILE A 102 -11.99 13.16 -1.64
C ILE A 102 -13.37 13.75 -1.33
N THR A 103 -14.42 13.20 -1.94
CA THR A 103 -15.81 13.55 -1.63
C THR A 103 -16.27 13.07 -0.25
N ALA A 104 -15.54 12.13 0.36
CA ALA A 104 -15.78 11.60 1.70
C ALA A 104 -14.45 11.38 2.44
N PRO A 105 -13.68 12.45 2.72
CA PRO A 105 -12.32 12.34 3.23
C PRO A 105 -12.30 11.71 4.63
N ASP A 106 -13.31 12.01 5.46
CA ASP A 106 -13.42 11.47 6.81
C ASP A 106 -13.62 9.97 6.81
N ALA A 107 -14.49 9.45 5.92
CA ALA A 107 -14.73 8.02 5.78
C ALA A 107 -13.46 7.27 5.34
N PHE A 108 -12.63 7.92 4.52
CA PHE A 108 -11.39 7.32 4.06
C PHE A 108 -10.30 7.33 5.12
N LYS A 109 -10.15 8.44 5.86
CA LYS A 109 -9.11 8.61 6.89
C LYS A 109 -9.37 7.81 8.17
N ARG A 110 -10.49 7.09 8.26
CA ARG A 110 -10.82 6.26 9.43
C ARG A 110 -9.74 5.21 9.69
N GLU A 111 -9.31 5.12 10.95
CA GLU A 111 -8.31 4.13 11.39
C GLU A 111 -8.76 2.68 11.17
N ASP A 112 -10.07 2.42 11.24
CA ASP A 112 -10.67 1.10 11.08
C ASP A 112 -11.09 0.75 9.64
N ALA A 113 -10.77 1.63 8.67
CA ALA A 113 -11.09 1.39 7.27
C ALA A 113 -10.46 0.07 6.79
N SER A 114 -11.26 -0.75 6.11
CA SER A 114 -10.85 -2.10 5.71
C SER A 114 -9.59 -2.09 4.84
N TRP A 115 -9.47 -1.14 3.92
CA TRP A 115 -8.30 -1.00 3.04
C TRP A 115 -6.98 -0.86 3.84
N ARG A 116 -6.99 -0.25 5.03
CA ARG A 116 -5.78 -0.08 5.85
C ARG A 116 -5.17 -1.41 6.25
N ARG A 117 -6.01 -2.43 6.40
CA ARG A 117 -5.62 -3.80 6.76
C ARG A 117 -5.32 -4.67 5.54
N MET A 118 -5.53 -4.22 4.31
CA MET A 118 -5.24 -5.04 3.13
C MET A 118 -3.74 -5.03 2.82
N LEU A 119 -3.22 -6.18 2.43
CA LEU A 119 -1.88 -6.34 1.87
C LEU A 119 -1.80 -5.61 0.53
N VAL A 120 -0.67 -4.96 0.30
CA VAL A 120 -0.39 -4.27 -0.97
C VAL A 120 -0.26 -5.29 -2.10
N THR A 121 0.43 -6.41 -1.84
CA THR A 121 0.65 -7.50 -2.79
C THR A 121 0.60 -8.88 -2.17
N GLN A 122 0.38 -9.89 -3.01
CA GLN A 122 0.54 -11.31 -2.68
C GLN A 122 1.51 -12.01 -3.65
N PRO A 123 2.55 -12.72 -3.17
CA PRO A 123 2.88 -12.89 -1.76
C PRO A 123 3.24 -11.57 -1.06
N PRO A 124 3.10 -11.50 0.29
CA PRO A 124 3.38 -10.29 1.05
C PRO A 124 4.82 -9.81 0.85
N THR A 125 4.96 -8.50 0.64
CA THR A 125 6.25 -7.80 0.58
C THR A 125 6.93 -7.91 1.95
N ARG A 126 8.11 -8.54 1.98
CA ARG A 126 8.88 -8.78 3.23
C ARG A 126 9.82 -7.64 3.56
N THR A 127 10.37 -7.01 2.53
CA THR A 127 11.33 -5.93 2.70
C THR A 127 10.95 -4.73 1.85
N MET A 128 10.91 -3.56 2.47
CA MET A 128 10.68 -2.28 1.79
C MET A 128 11.80 -1.31 2.13
N VAL A 129 12.29 -0.59 1.12
CA VAL A 129 13.21 0.53 1.33
C VAL A 129 12.47 1.84 1.11
N VAL A 130 12.60 2.77 2.04
CA VAL A 130 12.14 4.14 1.84
C VAL A 130 13.38 5.00 1.61
N THR A 131 13.41 5.68 0.48
CA THR A 131 14.48 6.61 0.11
C THR A 131 13.89 8.00 0.00
N GLN A 132 14.33 8.92 0.86
CA GLN A 132 14.02 10.35 0.77
C GLN A 132 15.18 11.04 0.08
N THR A 133 14.90 11.79 -0.99
CA THR A 133 15.88 12.64 -1.67
C THR A 133 15.43 14.09 -1.62
N THR A 134 16.29 14.92 -1.07
CA THR A 134 16.07 16.35 -0.91
C THR A 134 17.01 17.10 -1.84
N HIS A 135 16.45 17.86 -2.78
CA HIS A 135 17.22 18.77 -3.62
C HIS A 135 17.34 20.14 -2.96
N GLY A 136 18.58 20.59 -2.74
CA GLY A 136 18.88 21.90 -2.15
C GLY A 136 19.99 22.63 -2.90
N ARG A 137 20.18 23.91 -2.56
CA ARG A 137 21.20 24.77 -3.20
C ARG A 137 22.64 24.26 -3.08
N THR A 138 22.91 23.45 -2.06
CA THR A 138 24.25 22.89 -1.77
C THR A 138 24.44 21.48 -2.30
N GLY A 139 23.50 20.97 -3.09
CA GLY A 139 23.50 19.62 -3.65
C GLY A 139 22.33 18.77 -3.16
N ASP A 140 22.40 17.48 -3.48
CA ASP A 140 21.37 16.50 -3.17
C ASP A 140 21.71 15.76 -1.87
N PHE A 141 20.68 15.56 -1.07
CA PHE A 141 20.76 14.84 0.18
C PHE A 141 19.86 13.61 0.13
N GLU A 142 20.40 12.44 0.47
CA GLU A 142 19.68 11.16 0.42
C GLU A 142 19.67 10.52 1.81
N GLN A 143 18.47 10.21 2.31
CA GLN A 143 18.26 9.40 3.50
C GLN A 143 17.54 8.11 3.12
N ARG A 144 17.93 7.01 3.77
CA ARG A 144 17.34 5.70 3.51
C ARG A 144 16.97 5.00 4.81
N ALA A 145 15.80 4.38 4.79
CA ALA A 145 15.34 3.46 5.81
C ALA A 145 15.00 2.12 5.15
N VAL A 146 15.44 1.02 5.76
CA VAL A 146 15.05 -0.33 5.36
C VAL A 146 14.08 -0.85 6.40
N LEU A 147 12.94 -1.39 5.95
CA LEU A 147 11.95 -2.06 6.77
C LEU A 147 11.94 -3.53 6.38
N LYS A 148 12.13 -4.43 7.34
CA LYS A 148 12.18 -5.89 7.15
C LYS A 148 11.04 -6.61 7.86
N ASP A 149 10.88 -7.90 7.53
CA ASP A 149 9.90 -8.82 8.10
C ASP A 149 8.47 -8.28 8.09
N LEU A 150 8.16 -7.51 7.04
CA LEU A 150 6.86 -6.91 6.87
C LEU A 150 5.87 -7.90 6.26
N SER A 151 4.60 -7.72 6.63
CA SER A 151 3.48 -8.00 5.75
C SER A 151 2.92 -6.64 5.37
N LEU A 152 3.48 -6.00 4.34
CA LEU A 152 3.19 -4.60 4.02
C LEU A 152 1.69 -4.43 3.71
N ARG A 153 0.99 -3.77 4.63
CA ARG A 153 -0.41 -3.38 4.49
C ARG A 153 -0.51 -1.94 4.01
N MET A 154 -1.59 -1.62 3.31
CA MET A 154 -1.79 -0.30 2.71
C MET A 154 -1.84 0.80 3.76
N GLY A 155 -2.37 0.54 4.96
CA GLY A 155 -2.40 1.53 6.04
C GLY A 155 -1.00 2.03 6.40
N VAL A 156 -0.05 1.09 6.59
CA VAL A 156 1.35 1.42 6.87
C VAL A 156 1.99 2.19 5.72
N LEU A 157 1.80 1.74 4.48
CA LEU A 157 2.34 2.42 3.30
C LEU A 157 1.78 3.84 3.16
N TYR A 158 0.49 4.02 3.43
CA TYR A 158 -0.19 5.31 3.41
C TYR A 158 0.37 6.24 4.49
N ASP A 159 0.50 5.76 5.73
CA ASP A 159 0.99 6.56 6.85
C ASP A 159 2.46 6.97 6.69
N ILE A 160 3.27 6.19 5.96
CA ILE A 160 4.63 6.58 5.59
C ILE A 160 4.63 7.67 4.50
N ALA A 161 3.81 7.51 3.45
CA ALA A 161 3.86 8.39 2.30
C ALA A 161 3.18 9.76 2.52
N MET A 162 2.05 9.78 3.23
CA MET A 162 1.21 10.99 3.33
C MET A 162 1.89 12.18 4.00
N PRO A 163 2.68 12.04 5.07
CA PRO A 163 3.40 13.17 5.66
C PRO A 163 4.28 13.91 4.64
N PHE A 164 4.91 13.20 3.69
CA PHE A 164 5.69 13.81 2.62
C PHE A 164 4.81 14.52 1.59
N VAL A 165 3.69 13.90 1.20
CA VAL A 165 2.72 14.50 0.27
C VAL A 165 2.15 15.80 0.82
N ASP A 166 1.81 15.82 2.11
CA ASP A 166 1.30 17.00 2.81
C ASP A 166 2.36 18.11 2.89
N GLY A 167 3.64 17.73 2.97
CA GLY A 167 4.80 18.63 2.83
C GLY A 167 5.08 19.10 1.40
N GLY A 168 4.32 18.64 0.41
CA GLY A 168 4.45 19.02 -1.00
C GLY A 168 5.47 18.19 -1.79
N ALA A 169 5.96 17.08 -1.24
CA ALA A 169 6.84 16.17 -1.94
C ALA A 169 6.10 15.34 -3.00
N SER A 170 6.88 14.81 -3.93
CA SER A 170 6.44 13.76 -4.86
C SER A 170 6.99 12.40 -4.42
N PHE A 171 6.28 11.32 -4.67
CA PHE A 171 6.77 9.97 -4.44
C PHE A 171 6.40 9.00 -5.58
N SER A 172 7.11 7.88 -5.61
CA SER A 172 6.82 6.75 -6.48
C SER A 172 7.14 5.43 -5.76
N LEU A 173 6.29 4.42 -5.97
CA LEU A 173 6.49 3.08 -5.45
C LEU A 173 7.06 2.19 -6.56
N ARG A 174 8.21 1.58 -6.32
CA ARG A 174 8.92 0.73 -7.28
C ARG A 174 9.01 -0.69 -6.76
N ARG A 175 8.67 -1.64 -7.62
CA ARG A 175 9.00 -3.06 -7.44
C ARG A 175 10.34 -3.35 -8.09
N HIS A 176 11.20 -4.08 -7.38
CA HIS A 176 12.44 -4.59 -7.98
C HIS A 176 12.16 -6.01 -8.51
N HIS A 177 12.50 -6.24 -9.78
CA HIS A 177 12.39 -7.57 -10.39
C HIS A 177 13.58 -8.47 -10.05
N ASP A 178 14.65 -7.89 -9.48
CA ASP A 178 15.90 -8.57 -9.22
C ASP A 178 15.92 -9.12 -7.78
N LEU A 179 15.69 -10.43 -7.67
CA LEU A 179 15.60 -11.18 -6.41
C LEU A 179 16.91 -11.11 -5.58
N ASP A 180 18.03 -10.74 -6.20
CA ASP A 180 19.36 -10.73 -5.57
C ASP A 180 19.62 -9.52 -4.66
N ARG A 181 18.80 -8.46 -4.71
CA ARG A 181 18.99 -7.23 -3.91
C ARG A 181 18.30 -7.22 -2.54
N GLY A 182 17.58 -8.28 -2.19
CA GLY A 182 16.96 -8.44 -0.86
C GLY A 182 15.83 -7.45 -0.52
N ASN A 183 15.39 -6.61 -1.48
CA ASN A 183 14.30 -5.66 -1.31
C ASN A 183 13.19 -5.90 -2.34
N ASP A 184 11.99 -6.22 -1.88
CA ASP A 184 10.83 -6.50 -2.75
C ASP A 184 10.19 -5.21 -3.31
N LEU A 185 10.32 -4.11 -2.56
CA LEU A 185 9.67 -2.84 -2.85
C LEU A 185 10.54 -1.65 -2.42
N SER A 186 10.39 -0.52 -3.10
CA SER A 186 10.99 0.75 -2.69
C SER A 186 10.02 1.90 -2.86
N LEU A 187 9.81 2.65 -1.79
CA LEU A 187 9.15 3.94 -1.84
C LEU A 187 10.22 5.02 -1.98
N VAL A 188 10.20 5.75 -3.09
CA VAL A 188 11.12 6.87 -3.33
C VAL A 188 10.34 8.16 -3.20
N VAL A 189 10.83 9.05 -2.35
CA VAL A 189 10.28 10.38 -2.09
C VAL A 189 11.28 11.42 -2.59
N TRP A 190 10.77 12.44 -3.26
CA TRP A 190 11.53 13.57 -3.77
C TRP A 190 10.91 14.87 -3.32
N GLU A 191 11.73 15.75 -2.76
CA GLU A 191 11.32 17.08 -2.35
C GLU A 191 12.36 18.12 -2.77
N SER A 192 11.92 19.36 -2.95
CA SER A 192 12.79 20.47 -3.30
C SER A 192 12.62 21.57 -2.26
N VAL A 193 13.71 21.90 -1.55
CA VAL A 193 13.68 22.87 -0.46
C VAL A 193 14.30 24.20 -0.90
N SER A 194 13.56 25.29 -0.73
CA SER A 194 13.96 26.65 -1.09
C SER A 194 14.87 27.28 -0.03
N CYS A 195 16.09 26.75 0.13
CA CYS A 195 17.15 27.23 1.04
C CYS A 195 16.80 27.29 2.55
N LEU A 196 17.77 26.86 3.38
CA LEU A 196 17.81 26.93 4.85
C LEU A 196 16.79 26.08 5.65
N GLY A 197 15.72 25.57 5.04
CA GLY A 197 14.86 24.57 5.67
C GLY A 197 15.48 23.17 5.65
N LYS A 198 15.42 22.45 6.77
CA LYS A 198 15.59 21.00 6.75
C LYS A 198 14.36 20.38 6.06
N PRO A 199 14.51 19.26 5.36
CA PRO A 199 13.36 18.54 4.84
C PRO A 199 12.49 18.09 6.01
N GLU A 200 11.21 18.49 6.01
CA GLU A 200 10.23 18.07 7.01
C GLU A 200 9.07 17.37 6.30
N PRO A 201 8.71 16.15 6.72
CA PRO A 201 9.30 15.39 7.83
C PRO A 201 10.65 14.75 7.46
N LEU A 202 11.54 14.62 8.45
CA LEU A 202 12.76 13.81 8.33
C LEU A 202 12.42 12.33 8.45
N LEU A 203 12.98 11.48 7.58
CA LEU A 203 12.74 10.04 7.60
C LEU A 203 13.03 9.42 8.98
N GLY A 204 14.11 9.85 9.64
CA GLY A 204 14.48 9.39 10.97
C GLY A 204 13.47 9.76 12.06
N GLU A 205 12.87 10.95 12.01
CA GLU A 205 11.86 11.40 12.97
C GLU A 205 10.53 10.69 12.76
N LEU A 206 10.14 10.51 11.49
CA LEU A 206 8.94 9.74 11.11
C LEU A 206 9.00 8.33 11.69
N PHE A 207 10.12 7.63 11.52
CA PHE A 207 10.27 6.27 12.01
C PHE A 207 10.58 6.16 13.51
N ALA A 208 11.04 7.23 14.16
CA ALA A 208 11.19 7.28 15.62
C ALA A 208 9.85 7.50 16.36
N SER A 209 8.79 7.90 15.63
CA SER A 209 7.45 8.09 16.19
C SER A 209 6.84 6.76 16.69
N GLU A 210 5.87 6.86 17.61
CA GLU A 210 5.27 5.66 18.25
C GLU A 210 4.67 4.65 17.27
N GLY A 211 4.23 5.10 16.10
CA GLY A 211 3.58 4.27 15.08
C GLY A 211 4.51 3.27 14.38
N PHE A 212 5.83 3.44 14.45
CA PHE A 212 6.80 2.62 13.70
C PHE A 212 7.87 1.95 14.57
N LYS A 213 7.71 1.98 15.91
CA LYS A 213 8.65 1.39 16.90
C LYS A 213 8.95 -0.10 16.69
N SER A 214 8.12 -0.84 15.96
CA SER A 214 8.26 -2.28 15.69
C SER A 214 9.06 -2.62 14.44
N VAL A 215 9.57 -1.63 13.70
CA VAL A 215 10.30 -1.84 12.45
C VAL A 215 11.81 -1.89 12.72
N GLU A 216 12.50 -2.94 12.25
CA GLU A 216 13.96 -2.96 12.28
C GLU A 216 14.48 -1.96 11.24
N LEU A 217 15.04 -0.84 11.71
CA LEU A 217 15.45 0.29 10.88
C LEU A 217 16.96 0.32 10.73
N LYS A 218 17.43 0.20 9.48
CA LYS A 218 18.80 0.58 9.13
C LYS A 218 18.77 1.94 8.44
N PHE A 219 19.31 2.95 9.12
CA PHE A 219 19.42 4.31 8.58
C PHE A 219 20.78 4.50 7.90
N GLU A 220 20.76 4.96 6.65
CA GLU A 220 21.96 5.36 5.92
C GLU A 220 21.77 6.78 5.37
N GLU A 221 22.67 7.68 5.73
CA GLU A 221 22.71 9.06 5.25
C GLU A 221 23.83 9.18 4.20
N ARG A 222 23.49 9.68 3.01
CA ARG A 222 24.47 9.88 1.94
C ARG A 222 24.31 11.27 1.34
N VAL A 223 25.34 12.09 1.50
CA VAL A 223 25.44 13.38 0.80
C VAL A 223 25.96 13.12 -0.60
N ARG A 224 25.16 13.39 -1.65
CA ARG A 224 25.66 13.43 -3.02
C ARG A 224 25.98 14.87 -3.36
N ARG A 225 27.27 15.22 -3.33
CA ARG A 225 27.74 16.46 -3.94
C ARG A 225 27.70 16.27 -5.46
N VAL A 226 26.88 17.08 -6.13
CA VAL A 226 26.88 17.23 -7.59
C VAL A 226 28.04 18.14 -7.98
#